data_AF-A0A7H9ARV4-F1
#
_entry.id   AF-A0A7H9ARV4-F1
#
_cell.length_a   1.000
_cell.length_b   1.000
_cell.length_c   1.000
_cell.angle_alpha   90.00
_cell.angle_beta   90.00
_cell.angle_gamma   90.00
#
_symmetry.space_group_name_H-M   'P 1'
#
loop_
_entity.id
_entity.type
_entity.pdbx_description
1 polymer ?
#
loop_
_entity_poly.entity_id
_entity_poly.type
_entity_poly.pdbx_seq_one_letter_code
_entity_poly.pdbx_strand_id
1 'polypeptide(L)'
;MKFNWIIGEDSDEKLKKYCIDMEYRLRPRIMKFLIEKLDDIDCCSDFSCFYFDIDVVCNRVTVSSPTPQKYLQIIKADFEREIGFY
;
A
#
# COMPACT_ATOMS: atom_id res chain seq x y z
N MET A 1 4.74 -2.15 -7.44
CA MET A 1 4.07 -1.36 -6.38
C MET A 1 5.04 -0.36 -5.79
N LYS A 2 4.56 0.84 -5.45
CA LYS A 2 5.34 1.92 -4.86
C LYS A 2 4.72 2.37 -3.55
N PHE A 3 5.55 2.64 -2.55
CA PHE A 3 5.14 3.13 -1.24
C PHE A 3 5.61 4.57 -1.05
N ASN A 4 4.66 5.46 -0.87
CA ASN A 4 4.90 6.85 -0.50
C ASN A 4 4.84 6.93 1.03
N TRP A 5 5.97 7.23 1.66
CA TRP A 5 6.08 7.32 3.11
C TRP A 5 5.74 8.74 3.57
N ILE A 6 4.65 8.88 4.32
CA ILE A 6 4.28 10.12 5.00
C ILE A 6 4.82 10.01 6.41
N ILE A 7 6.04 10.51 6.58
CA ILE A 7 6.76 10.60 7.85
C ILE A 7 6.71 12.05 8.36
N GLY A 8 6.56 12.23 9.68
CA GLY A 8 6.61 13.55 10.31
C GLY A 8 7.99 14.20 10.23
N GLU A 9 8.14 15.40 10.81
CA GLU A 9 9.36 16.23 10.70
C GLU A 9 10.63 15.60 11.30
N ASP A 10 10.53 14.59 12.15
CA ASP A 10 11.69 13.85 12.67
C ASP A 10 12.01 12.67 11.75
N SER A 11 13.04 12.78 10.90
CA SER A 11 13.55 11.66 10.11
C SER A 11 14.83 11.07 10.72
N ASP A 12 14.68 10.26 11.77
CA ASP A 12 15.80 9.58 12.45
C ASP A 12 16.18 8.25 11.74
N GLU A 13 17.39 7.74 11.95
CA GLU A 13 17.88 6.46 11.41
C GLU A 13 17.00 5.28 11.86
N LYS A 14 16.41 5.39 13.06
CA LYS A 14 15.40 4.45 13.59
C LYS A 14 14.14 4.38 12.72
N LEU A 15 13.70 5.50 12.14
CA LEU A 15 12.53 5.54 11.27
C LEU A 15 12.80 4.86 9.92
N LYS A 16 14.01 4.99 9.37
CA LYS A 16 14.39 4.26 8.16
C LYS A 16 14.28 2.75 8.35
N LYS A 17 14.82 2.24 9.47
CA LYS A 17 14.70 0.81 9.81
C LYS A 17 13.24 0.39 10.00
N TYR A 18 12.46 1.22 10.69
CA TYR A 18 11.04 0.98 10.89
C TYR A 18 10.27 0.92 9.56
N CYS A 19 10.52 1.83 8.62
CA CYS A 19 9.91 1.81 7.29
C CYS A 19 10.26 0.52 6.52
N ILE A 20 11.52 0.08 6.56
CA ILE A 20 11.93 -1.18 5.91
C ILE A 20 11.18 -2.38 6.53
N ASP A 21 11.14 -2.47 7.86
CA ASP A 21 10.45 -3.55 8.57
C ASP A 21 8.93 -3.51 8.33
N MET A 22 8.35 -2.32 8.17
CA MET A 22 6.96 -2.15 7.78
C MET A 22 6.71 -2.59 6.35
N GLU A 23 7.55 -2.18 5.39
CA GLU A 23 7.43 -2.59 3.99
C GLU A 23 7.47 -4.12 3.89
N TYR A 24 8.41 -4.75 4.58
CA TYR A 24 8.56 -6.20 4.59
C TYR A 24 7.29 -6.94 5.07
N ARG A 25 6.54 -6.33 6.01
CA ARG A 25 5.28 -6.88 6.53
C ARG A 25 4.07 -6.55 5.65
N LEU A 26 4.01 -5.34 5.10
CA LEU A 26 2.89 -4.88 4.28
C LEU A 26 2.89 -5.52 2.90
N ARG A 27 4.05 -5.59 2.25
CA ARG A 27 4.21 -6.07 0.87
C ARG A 27 3.57 -7.45 0.61
N PRO A 28 3.81 -8.50 1.42
CA PRO A 28 3.15 -9.79 1.22
C PRO A 28 1.63 -9.74 1.47
N ARG A 29 1.16 -8.95 2.45
CA ARG A 29 -0.28 -8.79 2.72
C ARG A 29 -1.00 -8.09 1.57
N ILE A 30 -0.41 -7.03 1.05
CA ILE A 30 -0.94 -6.26 -0.08
C ILE A 30 -0.94 -7.13 -1.34
N MET A 31 0.14 -7.86 -1.62
CA MET A 31 0.16 -8.77 -2.77
C MET A 31 -0.93 -9.82 -2.68
N LYS A 32 -1.09 -10.46 -1.52
CA LYS A 32 -2.15 -11.46 -1.32
C LYS A 32 -3.53 -10.87 -1.60
N PHE A 33 -3.81 -9.69 -1.03
CA PHE A 33 -5.06 -8.98 -1.25
C PHE A 33 -5.29 -8.64 -2.74
N LEU A 34 -4.26 -8.15 -3.44
CA LEU A 34 -4.37 -7.81 -4.85
C LEU A 34 -4.65 -9.05 -5.71
N ILE A 35 -3.99 -10.17 -5.44
CA ILE A 35 -4.25 -11.44 -6.14
C ILE A 35 -5.70 -11.87 -5.90
N GLU A 36 -6.15 -11.92 -4.64
CA GLU A 36 -7.52 -12.35 -4.30
C GLU A 36 -8.62 -11.47 -4.91
N LYS A 37 -8.34 -10.17 -5.13
CA LYS A 37 -9.33 -9.21 -5.64
C LYS A 37 -9.24 -8.95 -7.15
N LEU A 38 -8.11 -9.26 -7.78
CA LEU A 38 -7.83 -8.92 -9.17
C LEU A 38 -7.43 -10.13 -10.03
N ASP A 39 -7.54 -11.37 -9.52
CA ASP A 39 -7.14 -12.60 -10.22
C ASP A 39 -7.73 -12.72 -11.64
N ASP A 40 -8.94 -12.19 -11.85
CA ASP A 40 -9.66 -12.21 -13.13
C ASP A 40 -9.41 -10.99 -14.03
N ILE A 41 -8.66 -9.99 -13.55
CA ILE A 41 -8.42 -8.75 -14.28
C ILE A 41 -7.00 -8.79 -14.83
N ASP A 42 -6.88 -8.54 -16.13
CA ASP A 42 -5.60 -8.36 -16.84
C ASP A 42 -4.89 -7.12 -16.29
N CYS A 43 -4.28 -7.34 -15.13
CA CYS A 43 -3.66 -6.33 -14.29
C CYS A 43 -2.24 -6.10 -14.82
N CYS A 44 -1.60 -4.98 -14.42
CA CYS A 44 -0.17 -4.85 -14.69
C CYS A 44 0.53 -6.10 -14.11
N SER A 45 1.24 -6.85 -14.97
CA SER A 45 1.72 -8.22 -14.70
C SER A 45 2.65 -8.36 -13.49
N ASP A 46 3.14 -7.23 -12.97
CA ASP A 46 4.09 -7.11 -11.87
C ASP A 46 3.59 -6.21 -10.72
N PHE A 47 2.31 -5.84 -10.71
CA PHE A 47 1.73 -4.87 -9.76
C PHE A 47 2.47 -3.51 -9.74
N SER A 48 3.24 -3.16 -10.77
CA SER A 48 3.99 -1.88 -10.85
C SER A 48 3.09 -0.66 -10.84
N CYS A 49 1.86 -0.80 -11.31
CA CYS A 49 0.86 0.25 -11.43
C CYS A 49 0.16 0.63 -10.11
N PHE A 50 0.45 -0.06 -9.00
CA PHE A 50 -0.13 0.27 -7.69
C PHE A 50 0.77 1.19 -6.87
N TYR A 51 0.14 2.20 -6.30
CA TYR A 51 0.74 3.21 -5.44
C TYR A 51 -0.01 3.21 -4.11
N PHE A 52 0.74 3.22 -3.01
CA PHE A 52 0.19 3.21 -1.66
C PHE A 52 0.83 4.33 -0.84
N ASP A 53 0.01 5.03 -0.07
CA ASP A 53 0.47 6.01 0.91
C ASP A 53 0.50 5.34 2.28
N ILE A 54 1.67 5.34 2.92
CA ILE A 54 1.86 4.86 4.28
C ILE A 54 2.02 6.08 5.18
N ASP A 55 0.96 6.39 5.92
CA ASP A 55 0.95 7.41 6.95
C ASP A 55 1.40 6.81 8.28
N VAL A 56 2.65 7.06 8.63
CA VAL A 56 3.26 6.57 9.87
C VAL A 56 2.75 7.34 11.08
N VAL A 57 2.30 8.59 10.89
CA VAL A 57 1.78 9.43 11.98
C VAL A 57 0.38 8.96 12.37
N CYS A 58 -0.46 8.65 11.38
CA CYS A 58 -1.83 8.20 11.59
C CYS A 58 -1.99 6.67 11.60
N ASN A 59 -0.91 5.90 11.47
CA ASN A 59 -0.90 4.45 11.32
C ASN A 59 -1.88 3.93 10.26
N ARG A 60 -1.83 4.54 9.08
CA ARG A 60 -2.79 4.30 8.01
C ARG A 60 -2.10 3.92 6.71
N VAL A 61 -2.67 2.96 5.98
CA VAL A 61 -2.24 2.63 4.62
C VAL A 61 -3.41 2.86 3.68
N THR A 62 -3.21 3.67 2.63
CA THR A 62 -4.25 3.95 1.64
C THR A 62 -3.75 3.72 0.23
N VAL A 63 -4.68 3.40 -0.68
CA VAL A 63 -4.36 3.33 -2.12
C VAL A 63 -4.29 4.75 -2.67
N SER A 64 -3.13 5.13 -3.21
CA SER A 64 -2.85 6.46 -3.72
C SER A 64 -3.53 6.70 -5.08
N SER A 65 -3.83 7.97 -5.37
CA SER A 65 -4.46 8.42 -6.62
C SER A 65 -3.70 8.11 -7.94
N PRO A 66 -2.37 7.91 -7.98
CA PRO A 66 -1.69 7.48 -9.21
C PRO A 66 -2.04 6.04 -9.63
N THR A 67 -2.64 5.24 -8.76
CA THR A 67 -3.14 3.92 -9.12
C THR A 67 -4.27 4.05 -10.16
N PRO A 68 -4.24 3.32 -11.29
CA PRO A 68 -5.26 3.42 -12.32
C PRO A 68 -6.68 3.31 -11.75
N GLN A 69 -7.54 4.26 -12.12
CA GLN A 69 -8.86 4.46 -11.52
C GLN A 69 -9.74 3.20 -11.57
N LYS A 70 -9.62 2.41 -12.64
CA LYS A 70 -10.32 1.12 -12.79
C LYS A 70 -10.05 0.16 -11.63
N TYR A 71 -8.81 0.09 -11.15
CA TYR A 71 -8.46 -0.77 -10.02
C TYR A 71 -8.85 -0.11 -8.71
N LEU A 72 -8.60 1.20 -8.59
CA LEU A 72 -8.87 1.97 -7.38
C LEU A 72 -10.34 1.86 -6.94
N GLN A 73 -11.29 1.93 -7.87
CA GLN A 73 -12.71 1.77 -7.56
C GLN A 73 -13.08 0.38 -7.05
N ILE A 74 -12.39 -0.67 -7.52
CA ILE A 74 -12.64 -2.05 -7.13
C ILE A 74 -12.06 -2.32 -5.75
N ILE A 75 -10.82 -1.89 -5.52
CA ILE A 75 -10.07 -2.34 -4.36
C ILE A 75 -10.15 -1.40 -3.15
N LYS A 76 -10.44 -0.11 -3.34
CA LYS A 76 -10.23 0.89 -2.28
C LYS A 76 -11.01 0.60 -0.99
N ALA A 77 -12.30 0.30 -1.10
CA ALA A 77 -13.14 0.07 0.07
C ALA A 77 -12.70 -1.18 0.86
N ASP A 78 -12.43 -2.28 0.17
CA ASP A 78 -11.97 -3.52 0.80
C ASP A 78 -10.55 -3.39 1.34
N PHE A 79 -9.66 -2.66 0.65
CA PHE A 79 -8.30 -2.42 1.08
C PHE A 79 -8.25 -1.63 2.39
N GLU A 80 -9.03 -0.55 2.49
CA GLU A 80 -9.10 0.25 3.72
C GLU A 80 -9.66 -0.55 4.91
N ARG A 81 -10.54 -1.52 4.66
CA ARG A 81 -11.08 -2.41 5.70
C ARG A 81 -10.07 -3.47 6.16
N GLU A 82 -9.32 -4.06 5.24
CA GLU A 82 -8.49 -5.26 5.51
C GLU A 82 -7.03 -4.93 5.83
N ILE A 83 -6.51 -3.85 5.24
CA ILE A 83 -5.10 -3.43 5.30
C ILE A 83 -4.96 -2.00 5.83
N GLY A 84 -6.04 -1.21 5.84
CA GLY A 84 -5.98 0.24 6.04
C GLY A 84 -5.38 0.70 7.37
N PHE A 85 -5.29 -0.18 8.37
CA PHE A 85 -4.71 0.09 9.68
C PHE A 85 -3.79 -1.06 10.12
N TYR A 86 -2.72 -0.74 10.84
CA TYR A 86 -1.74 -1.70 11.37
C TYR A 86 -1.33 -1.39 12.81
#